data_AF-A0A7S4M8B6-F1
#
_entry.id   AF-A0A7S4M8B6-F1
#
_cell.length_a   1.000
_cell.length_b   1.000
_cell.length_c   1.000
_cell.angle_alpha   90.00
_cell.angle_beta   90.00
_cell.angle_gamma   90.00
#
_symmetry.space_group_name_H-M   'P 1'
#
loop_
_entity.id
_entity.type
_entity.pdbx_description
1 polymer ?
#
loop_
_entity_poly.entity_id
_entity_poly.type
_entity_poly.pdbx_seq_one_letter_code
_entity_poly.pdbx_strand_id
1 'polypeptide(L)'
;SRRALWTHAPLPRKNRPAMFHVPGKYSGGETDRYSWTQTLNEIELRVPLPDGLPTGAAKCSFRGRSIEVLVDGAEPISGDLLEALAVDDCVWVVERDAGATLVATIKKASPKTWPKLFVADADPPEAPKLLDGLEGRSDVDGTKTRSKQEMLKDAKARAAAELTGPSQAKQHVIEGKAGETLALGAADLPPLTVLVVRGCEGCTITLNADLAIIKLQLEGCTRCSLKAHGKLLTETVEVWECTDCNVRFGCKASTVQVDGCTRLALAYAAVASFDRLMHTGARGLSLAFEDAPQLDTTLELDELAKAQGDGFVVDERTDQFITRRVGKADTLASELVIRLCNDFPTTEREAAQFEERTRMHADKLDEVVEGMLGSSLGKSLTAAEKEQMKAMMAGQSEAASAAQKEAELTPAGRAAARVDFKKGEGNAAFKDGQYQQAAVHYTEALSLDDKQHAIYSNRAACFLKLGRYQQAKDDADACIRLEPAFPKGHFRLALALQALEAYGDACTAFGKVLELEPNNKDATSGLNMARMQAERKRRQAAGQVDLS
;
A
#
# COMPACT_ATOMS: atom_id res chain seq x y z
N SER A 1 6.11 26.68 27.32
CA SER A 1 7.26 26.40 26.44
C SER A 1 8.24 25.48 27.15
N ARG A 2 8.36 24.21 26.72
CA ARG A 2 9.44 23.31 27.17
C ARG A 2 10.56 23.34 26.12
N ARG A 3 11.82 23.37 26.55
CA ARG A 3 13.02 23.25 25.68
C ARG A 3 13.70 21.93 26.03
N ALA A 4 14.03 21.11 25.03
CA ALA A 4 14.86 19.92 25.20
C ALA A 4 16.16 20.06 24.40
N LEU A 5 17.24 19.56 24.98
CA LEU A 5 18.53 19.35 24.33
C LEU A 5 18.58 17.89 23.87
N TRP A 6 19.11 17.62 22.68
CA TRP A 6 19.35 16.23 22.27
C TRP A 6 20.52 15.66 23.09
N THR A 7 20.26 14.60 23.87
CA THR A 7 21.25 13.94 24.74
C THR A 7 21.37 12.45 24.42
N HIS A 8 22.58 11.89 24.44
CA HIS A 8 22.81 10.45 24.55
C HIS A 8 22.57 9.99 25.99
N ALA A 9 21.32 9.71 26.33
CA ALA A 9 20.97 8.97 27.54
C ALA A 9 19.75 8.08 27.24
N PRO A 10 19.70 6.83 27.73
CA PRO A 10 18.60 5.92 27.45
C PRO A 10 17.33 6.44 28.13
N LEU A 11 16.34 6.83 27.32
CA LEU A 11 15.05 7.32 27.78
C LEU A 11 14.03 6.17 27.97
N PRO A 12 13.05 6.36 28.87
CA PRO A 12 12.23 5.27 29.40
C PRO A 12 11.20 4.73 28.40
N ARG A 13 10.79 3.48 28.64
CA ARG A 13 9.77 2.69 27.94
C ARG A 13 8.57 3.52 27.47
N LYS A 14 8.55 3.94 26.20
CA LYS A 14 7.34 4.25 25.41
C LYS A 14 7.75 4.52 23.96
N ASN A 15 8.13 3.46 23.23
CA ASN A 15 8.48 3.58 21.82
C ASN A 15 8.07 2.34 20.99
N ARG A 16 6.90 1.71 21.18
CA ARG A 16 6.43 0.73 20.18
C ARG A 16 6.18 1.45 18.84
N PRO A 17 6.59 0.94 17.67
CA PRO A 17 6.02 1.35 16.40
C PRO A 17 4.69 0.64 16.22
N ALA A 18 3.82 1.32 15.51
CA ALA A 18 2.51 0.82 15.17
C ALA A 18 2.67 -0.41 14.25
N MET A 19 1.95 -1.50 14.56
CA MET A 19 1.63 -2.46 13.52
C MET A 19 0.97 -1.76 12.36
N PHE A 20 1.33 -2.17 11.15
CA PHE A 20 0.73 -1.67 9.93
C PHE A 20 -0.75 -2.03 9.88
N HIS A 21 -1.58 -1.03 10.13
CA HIS A 21 -2.87 -0.88 9.46
C HIS A 21 -2.69 0.13 8.33
N VAL A 22 -3.02 -0.25 7.10
CA VAL A 22 -3.26 0.68 5.99
C VAL A 22 -4.65 0.30 5.44
N PRO A 23 -5.64 1.20 5.21
CA PRO A 23 -5.54 2.65 5.01
C PRO A 23 -6.55 3.54 5.81
N GLY A 24 -6.20 4.81 6.01
CA GLY A 24 -7.21 5.87 6.26
C GLY A 24 -6.75 7.04 7.15
N LYS A 25 -6.52 8.20 6.52
CA LYS A 25 -6.31 9.55 7.09
C LYS A 25 -5.00 9.83 7.83
N TYR A 26 -3.88 9.88 7.11
CA TYR A 26 -2.66 10.56 7.57
C TYR A 26 -2.17 11.53 6.49
N SER A 27 -1.68 12.70 6.90
CA SER A 27 -1.17 13.76 6.00
C SER A 27 0.33 13.90 6.19
N GLY A 28 1.06 14.26 5.14
CA GLY A 28 2.47 14.58 5.22
C GLY A 28 2.84 15.60 4.16
N GLY A 29 4.01 16.21 4.29
CA GLY A 29 4.48 17.21 3.36
C GLY A 29 5.97 17.44 3.52
N GLU A 30 6.57 18.04 2.50
CA GLU A 30 7.99 18.36 2.49
C GLU A 30 8.17 19.81 2.05
N THR A 31 9.10 20.47 2.68
CA THR A 31 9.60 21.80 2.32
C THR A 31 11.08 21.65 1.96
N ASP A 32 11.66 22.71 1.42
CA ASP A 32 13.09 22.84 1.19
C ASP A 32 13.95 22.70 2.47
N ARG A 33 13.35 22.83 3.66
CA ARG A 33 14.07 22.82 4.95
C ARG A 33 13.74 21.64 5.85
N TYR A 34 12.62 20.95 5.67
CA TYR A 34 12.18 19.83 6.50
C TYR A 34 11.03 19.04 5.85
N SER A 35 10.88 17.78 6.24
CA SER A 35 9.70 16.97 5.94
C SER A 35 8.93 16.60 7.20
N TRP A 36 7.64 16.33 7.06
CA TRP A 36 6.79 15.97 8.18
C TRP A 36 5.72 14.95 7.80
N THR A 37 5.32 14.16 8.79
CA THR A 37 4.13 13.31 8.72
C THR A 37 3.26 13.56 9.95
N GLN A 38 1.95 13.46 9.78
CA GLN A 38 0.97 13.57 10.85
C GLN A 38 0.01 12.39 10.78
N THR A 39 -0.03 11.66 11.90
CA THR A 39 -1.10 10.74 12.23
C THR A 39 -2.17 11.38 13.11
N LEU A 40 -3.22 10.63 13.45
CA LEU A 40 -4.27 11.08 14.37
C LEU A 40 -3.71 11.40 15.77
N ASN A 41 -2.58 10.79 16.15
CA ASN A 41 -2.02 10.88 17.50
C ASN A 41 -0.53 11.20 17.51
N GLU A 42 0.12 11.34 16.36
CA GLU A 42 1.56 11.48 16.24
C GLU A 42 1.91 12.47 15.14
N ILE A 43 2.94 13.28 15.38
CA ILE A 43 3.58 14.13 14.37
C ILE A 43 5.04 13.75 14.36
N GLU A 44 5.58 13.43 13.20
CA GLU A 44 7.01 13.25 12.99
C GLU A 44 7.53 14.40 12.12
N LEU A 45 8.56 15.09 12.59
CA LEU A 45 9.27 16.13 11.85
C LEU A 45 10.71 15.66 11.61
N ARG A 46 11.13 15.67 10.36
CA ARG A 46 12.50 15.32 9.94
C ARG A 46 13.19 16.56 9.42
N VAL A 47 14.27 16.94 10.10
CA VAL A 47 15.06 18.13 9.79
C VAL A 47 16.49 17.72 9.45
N PRO A 48 16.93 17.88 8.18
CA PRO A 48 18.32 17.70 7.81
C PRO A 48 19.21 18.67 8.60
N LEU A 49 20.28 18.14 9.20
CA LEU A 49 21.29 18.88 9.94
C LEU A 49 22.57 19.00 9.09
N PRO A 50 23.30 20.12 9.20
CA PRO A 50 24.66 20.23 8.68
C PRO A 50 25.60 19.13 9.20
N ASP A 51 26.55 18.71 8.36
CA ASP A 51 27.57 17.74 8.75
C ASP A 51 28.49 18.27 9.86
N GLY A 52 28.89 17.38 10.79
CA GLY A 52 29.86 17.70 11.85
C GLY A 52 29.32 18.45 13.07
N LEU A 53 28.00 18.66 13.18
CA LEU A 53 27.38 19.29 14.35
C LEU A 53 27.59 18.45 15.63
N PRO A 54 28.10 19.06 16.74
CA PRO A 54 28.28 18.37 18.00
C PRO A 54 26.95 18.03 18.66
N THR A 55 26.94 16.98 19.50
CA THR A 55 25.75 16.56 20.24
C THR A 55 25.20 17.71 21.09
N GLY A 56 23.88 17.96 20.99
CA GLY A 56 23.20 19.04 21.70
C GLY A 56 23.21 20.42 21.00
N ALA A 57 23.84 20.54 19.83
CA ALA A 57 23.84 21.78 19.03
C ALA A 57 22.52 22.05 18.29
N ALA A 58 21.55 21.13 18.36
CA ALA A 58 20.20 21.33 17.84
C ALA A 58 19.17 21.23 18.98
N LYS A 59 18.21 22.15 19.00
CA LYS A 59 17.16 22.31 20.00
C LYS A 59 15.81 22.41 19.29
N CYS A 60 14.86 21.57 19.68
CA CYS A 60 13.48 21.68 19.21
C CYS A 60 12.62 22.39 20.27
N SER A 61 11.74 23.29 19.85
CA SER A 61 10.81 23.99 20.72
C SER A 61 9.44 24.16 20.08
N PHE A 62 8.40 24.02 20.90
CA PHE A 62 7.00 24.14 20.50
C PHE A 62 6.40 25.39 21.14
N ARG A 63 5.82 26.28 20.33
CA ARG A 63 5.26 27.56 20.78
C ARG A 63 3.87 27.78 20.19
N GLY A 64 2.84 27.33 20.91
CA GLY A 64 1.45 27.57 20.52
C GLY A 64 1.12 26.90 19.19
N ARG A 65 1.09 27.70 18.12
CA ARG A 65 0.80 27.25 16.74
C ARG A 65 2.05 27.08 15.88
N SER A 66 3.26 27.06 16.44
CA SER A 66 4.48 26.85 15.66
C SER A 66 5.38 25.79 16.27
N ILE A 67 6.07 25.09 15.37
CA ILE A 67 7.18 24.20 15.68
C ILE A 67 8.45 24.90 15.23
N GLU A 68 9.47 24.96 16.08
CA GLU A 68 10.77 25.55 15.77
C GLU A 68 11.89 24.57 16.10
N VAL A 69 12.74 24.25 15.11
CA VAL A 69 14.01 23.57 15.30
C VAL A 69 15.13 24.59 15.12
N LEU A 70 15.82 24.89 16.21
CA LEU A 70 17.00 25.74 16.23
C LEU A 70 18.24 24.89 16.14
N VAL A 71 19.12 25.20 15.19
CA VAL A 71 20.43 24.58 15.06
C VAL A 71 21.47 25.68 15.27
N ASP A 72 22.39 25.49 16.21
CA ASP A 72 23.40 26.49 16.56
C ASP A 72 24.24 26.82 15.30
N GLY A 73 24.21 28.09 14.88
CA GLY A 73 24.91 28.58 13.68
C GLY A 73 24.11 28.53 12.37
N ALA A 74 22.86 28.09 12.38
CA ALA A 74 21.96 28.10 11.22
C ALA A 74 20.66 28.87 11.51
N GLU A 75 19.94 29.25 10.43
CA GLU A 75 18.62 29.87 10.59
C GLU A 75 17.60 28.89 11.19
N PRO A 76 16.72 29.34 12.11
CA PRO A 76 15.69 28.49 12.69
C PRO A 76 14.73 27.94 11.64
N ILE A 77 14.50 26.64 11.69
CA ILE A 77 13.53 25.96 10.82
C ILE A 77 12.20 25.96 11.55
N SER A 78 11.19 26.56 10.95
CA SER A 78 9.86 26.70 11.55
C SER A 78 8.74 26.26 10.62
N GLY A 79 7.70 25.67 11.22
CA GLY A 79 6.47 25.29 10.54
C GLY A 79 5.27 25.75 11.35
N ASP A 80 4.30 26.36 10.66
CA ASP A 80 3.05 26.83 11.26
C ASP A 80 2.00 25.72 11.30
N LEU A 81 1.27 25.68 12.41
CA LEU A 81 0.18 24.78 12.68
C LEU A 81 -1.19 25.47 12.48
N LEU A 82 -2.13 24.71 11.94
CA LEU A 82 -3.54 25.03 11.78
C LEU A 82 -4.29 25.21 13.10
N GLU A 83 -3.79 24.63 14.18
CA GLU A 83 -4.32 24.83 15.54
C GLU A 83 -3.19 24.82 16.57
N ALA A 84 -3.46 25.35 17.77
CA ALA A 84 -2.47 25.43 18.83
C ALA A 84 -2.26 24.06 19.47
N LEU A 85 -1.01 23.63 19.59
CA LEU A 85 -0.63 22.41 20.28
C LEU A 85 -0.56 22.66 21.79
N ALA A 86 -1.40 21.97 22.56
CA ALA A 86 -1.31 21.98 24.03
C ALA A 86 -0.13 21.09 24.46
N VAL A 87 1.04 21.70 24.64
CA VAL A 87 2.32 21.01 24.88
C VAL A 87 2.30 20.09 26.11
N ASP A 88 1.50 20.41 27.13
CA ASP A 88 1.38 19.57 28.33
C ASP A 88 0.55 18.29 28.12
N ASP A 89 -0.18 18.19 27.01
CA ASP A 89 -0.90 16.98 26.58
C ASP A 89 -0.09 16.13 25.59
N CYS A 90 1.23 16.31 25.53
CA CYS A 90 2.10 15.69 24.53
C CYS A 90 3.29 14.95 25.18
N VAL A 91 3.60 13.76 24.69
CA VAL A 91 4.86 13.05 24.91
C VAL A 91 5.71 13.26 23.66
N TRP A 92 6.97 13.61 23.80
CA TRP A 92 7.81 13.88 22.64
C TRP A 92 9.22 13.36 22.84
N VAL A 93 9.83 12.98 21.72
CA VAL A 93 11.15 12.37 21.61
C VAL A 93 11.88 13.08 20.48
N VAL A 94 13.17 13.39 20.70
CA VAL A 94 14.03 13.95 19.67
C VAL A 94 15.24 13.05 19.55
N GLU A 95 15.38 12.41 18.40
CA GLU A 95 16.42 11.44 18.10
C GLU A 95 17.19 11.88 16.85
N ARG A 96 18.40 11.35 16.70
CA ARG A 96 19.18 11.48 15.48
C ARG A 96 19.14 10.13 14.79
N ASP A 97 18.63 10.10 13.57
CA ASP A 97 18.68 8.91 12.71
C ASP A 97 20.15 8.62 12.33
N ALA A 98 20.48 7.45 11.78
CA ALA A 98 21.86 7.08 11.42
C ALA A 98 22.55 8.05 10.42
N GLY A 99 21.79 9.00 9.83
CA GLY A 99 22.27 10.12 9.02
C GLY A 99 22.34 11.47 9.75
N ALA A 100 22.74 12.53 9.03
CA ALA A 100 22.73 13.90 9.52
C ALA A 100 21.30 14.48 9.59
N THR A 101 20.35 13.78 10.20
CA THR A 101 18.93 14.20 10.28
C THR A 101 18.42 14.10 11.70
N LEU A 102 17.81 15.20 12.18
CA LEU A 102 17.10 15.25 13.44
C LEU A 102 15.65 14.83 13.21
N VAL A 103 15.19 13.85 13.98
CA VAL A 103 13.81 13.38 13.96
C VAL A 103 13.16 13.79 15.28
N ALA A 104 12.16 14.68 15.21
CA ALA A 104 11.36 15.10 16.35
C ALA A 104 9.96 14.48 16.23
N THR A 105 9.64 13.58 17.15
CA THR A 105 8.35 12.90 17.21
C THR A 105 7.54 13.42 18.39
N ILE A 106 6.31 13.85 18.13
CA ILE A 106 5.37 14.35 19.12
C ILE A 106 4.15 13.44 19.10
N LYS A 107 3.89 12.77 20.20
CA LYS A 107 2.74 11.92 20.42
C LYS A 107 1.79 12.60 21.39
N LYS A 108 0.49 12.49 21.15
CA LYS A 108 -0.49 12.99 22.10
C LYS A 108 -0.55 12.06 23.32
N ALA A 109 -0.47 12.64 24.51
CA ALA A 109 -0.52 11.93 25.78
C ALA A 109 -1.95 11.54 26.18
N SER A 110 -2.95 12.27 25.67
CA SER A 110 -4.38 12.03 25.94
C SER A 110 -5.04 11.17 24.84
N PRO A 111 -6.09 10.38 25.15
CA PRO A 111 -6.79 9.52 24.19
C PRO A 111 -7.65 10.26 23.13
N LYS A 112 -7.80 11.59 23.21
CA LYS A 112 -8.51 12.37 22.18
C LYS A 112 -7.61 12.58 20.96
N THR A 113 -8.04 12.34 19.73
CA THR A 113 -7.20 12.56 18.52
C THR A 113 -6.92 14.04 18.22
N TRP A 114 -5.87 14.35 17.46
CA TRP A 114 -5.65 15.69 16.89
C TRP A 114 -6.43 15.86 15.57
N PRO A 115 -7.00 17.04 15.30
CA PRO A 115 -7.40 17.42 13.94
C PRO A 115 -6.15 17.61 13.05
N LYS A 116 -6.32 17.86 11.74
CA LYS A 116 -5.18 18.16 10.84
C LYS A 116 -4.49 19.44 11.33
N LEU A 117 -3.21 19.34 11.67
CA LEU A 117 -2.45 20.43 12.29
C LEU A 117 -1.49 21.13 11.33
N PHE A 118 -1.15 20.59 10.16
CA PHE A 118 -0.31 21.28 9.15
C PHE A 118 -1.08 21.53 7.84
N VAL A 119 -0.78 22.63 7.14
CA VAL A 119 -1.34 22.93 5.81
C VAL A 119 -0.38 22.48 4.71
N ALA A 120 -0.80 21.46 3.96
CA ALA A 120 -0.69 21.40 2.50
C ALA A 120 -1.83 20.51 1.96
N ASP A 121 -2.34 20.86 0.78
CA ASP A 121 -3.62 20.39 0.23
C ASP A 121 -3.61 18.95 -0.30
N ALA A 122 -4.80 18.33 -0.19
CA ALA A 122 -5.25 16.98 -0.59
C ALA A 122 -4.92 15.78 0.33
N ASP A 123 -5.98 15.18 0.88
CA ASP A 123 -5.98 13.84 1.51
C ASP A 123 -5.83 12.72 0.43
N PRO A 124 -5.18 11.58 0.74
CA PRO A 124 -4.87 10.54 -0.24
C PRO A 124 -6.11 9.68 -0.57
N PRO A 125 -6.42 9.43 -1.86
CA PRO A 125 -7.57 8.61 -2.25
C PRO A 125 -7.15 7.16 -2.52
N GLU A 126 -7.05 6.39 -1.44
CA GLU A 126 -7.00 4.91 -1.35
C GLU A 126 -5.74 4.12 -1.76
N ALA A 127 -5.38 3.18 -0.86
CA ALA A 127 -4.33 2.17 -0.99
C ALA A 127 -4.90 0.77 -1.29
N PRO A 128 -4.27 -0.04 -2.16
CA PRO A 128 -4.38 -1.53 -2.08
C PRO A 128 -3.12 -2.31 -2.59
N LYS A 129 -2.79 -3.59 -2.30
CA LYS A 129 -3.37 -4.75 -1.55
C LYS A 129 -2.29 -5.85 -1.30
N LEU A 130 -2.62 -6.81 -0.41
CA LEU A 130 -1.81 -7.80 0.34
C LEU A 130 -0.92 -8.85 -0.39
N LEU A 131 0.08 -9.33 0.38
CA LEU A 131 0.80 -10.62 0.36
C LEU A 131 0.06 -11.80 -0.28
N ASP A 132 0.81 -12.62 -1.02
CA ASP A 132 0.27 -13.58 -1.97
C ASP A 132 -0.48 -14.79 -1.36
N GLY A 133 -1.46 -15.29 -2.11
CA GLY A 133 -2.49 -16.29 -1.74
C GLY A 133 -3.92 -15.75 -1.65
N LEU A 134 -4.13 -14.52 -2.13
CA LEU A 134 -5.45 -14.01 -2.53
C LEU A 134 -5.75 -14.15 -4.01
N GLU A 135 -4.82 -14.71 -4.79
CA GLU A 135 -5.11 -15.29 -6.09
C GLU A 135 -5.26 -16.79 -5.94
N GLY A 136 -6.52 -17.22 -6.01
CA GLY A 136 -6.95 -18.54 -6.46
C GLY A 136 -6.11 -19.76 -6.16
N ARG A 137 -6.63 -20.59 -5.26
CA ARG A 137 -6.58 -22.03 -5.57
C ARG A 137 -7.41 -22.25 -6.82
N SER A 138 -6.84 -22.94 -7.81
CA SER A 138 -7.62 -23.63 -8.83
C SER A 138 -8.50 -24.66 -8.13
N ASP A 139 -9.82 -24.53 -8.25
CA ASP A 139 -10.71 -25.66 -7.99
C ASP A 139 -10.40 -26.77 -8.99
N VAL A 140 -10.72 -28.00 -8.60
CA VAL A 140 -10.43 -29.28 -9.28
C VAL A 140 -11.00 -29.38 -10.72
N ASP A 141 -11.75 -28.37 -11.18
CA ASP A 141 -12.54 -28.42 -12.43
C ASP A 141 -12.26 -27.27 -13.43
N GLY A 142 -11.10 -26.61 -13.34
CA GLY A 142 -10.58 -25.79 -14.46
C GLY A 142 -11.39 -24.55 -14.87
N THR A 143 -12.28 -24.04 -14.02
CA THR A 143 -12.98 -22.77 -14.27
C THR A 143 -12.26 -21.60 -13.61
N LYS A 144 -12.20 -20.46 -14.33
CA LYS A 144 -11.46 -19.24 -13.96
C LYS A 144 -11.68 -18.83 -12.50
N THR A 145 -10.57 -18.61 -11.80
CA THR A 145 -10.56 -18.06 -10.44
C THR A 145 -11.22 -16.68 -10.40
N ARG A 146 -12.27 -16.54 -9.58
CA ARG A 146 -12.87 -15.25 -9.24
C ARG A 146 -11.99 -14.51 -8.23
N SER A 147 -11.78 -13.22 -8.41
CA SER A 147 -10.97 -12.40 -7.50
C SER A 147 -11.62 -12.29 -6.11
N LYS A 148 -10.81 -12.10 -5.05
CA LYS A 148 -11.31 -11.84 -3.68
C LYS A 148 -12.32 -10.69 -3.64
N GLN A 149 -12.14 -9.69 -4.52
CA GLN A 149 -13.04 -8.54 -4.65
C GLN A 149 -14.40 -8.92 -5.26
N GLU A 150 -14.42 -9.78 -6.27
CA GLU A 150 -15.66 -10.31 -6.85
C GLU A 150 -16.40 -11.20 -5.84
N MET A 151 -15.67 -12.04 -5.11
CA MET A 151 -16.25 -12.84 -4.03
C MET A 151 -16.86 -11.96 -2.92
N LEU A 152 -16.16 -10.90 -2.51
CA LEU A 152 -16.64 -9.95 -1.51
C LEU A 152 -17.84 -9.14 -2.04
N LYS A 153 -17.83 -8.75 -3.31
CA LYS A 153 -18.94 -8.03 -3.96
C LYS A 153 -20.18 -8.92 -4.07
N ASP A 154 -20.03 -10.19 -4.48
CA ASP A 154 -21.12 -11.17 -4.54
C ASP A 154 -21.62 -11.56 -3.14
N ALA A 155 -20.74 -11.65 -2.14
CA ALA A 155 -21.12 -11.89 -0.76
C ALA A 155 -21.91 -10.71 -0.18
N LYS A 156 -21.45 -9.47 -0.43
CA LYS A 156 -22.17 -8.25 -0.08
C LYS A 156 -23.50 -8.14 -0.83
N ALA A 157 -23.55 -8.50 -2.11
CA ALA A 157 -24.78 -8.46 -2.90
C ALA A 157 -25.81 -9.51 -2.44
N ARG A 158 -25.38 -10.74 -2.13
CA ARG A 158 -26.26 -11.79 -1.57
C ARG A 158 -26.79 -11.40 -0.20
N ALA A 159 -25.92 -10.90 0.69
CA ALA A 159 -26.36 -10.42 1.99
C ALA A 159 -27.23 -9.15 1.91
N ALA A 160 -26.99 -8.28 0.92
CA ALA A 160 -27.86 -7.13 0.64
C ALA A 160 -29.22 -7.54 0.09
N ALA A 161 -29.31 -8.64 -0.66
CA ALA A 161 -30.56 -9.18 -1.18
C ALA A 161 -31.45 -9.82 -0.09
N GLU A 162 -30.86 -10.22 1.04
CA GLU A 162 -31.57 -10.74 2.21
C GLU A 162 -32.04 -9.63 3.17
N LEU A 163 -31.65 -8.37 2.91
CA LEU A 163 -32.01 -7.22 3.74
C LEU A 163 -33.29 -6.53 3.25
N THR A 164 -34.22 -6.28 4.17
CA THR A 164 -35.47 -5.53 3.90
C THR A 164 -35.30 -4.01 3.98
N GLY A 165 -34.05 -3.51 4.09
CA GLY A 165 -33.72 -2.08 4.14
C GLY A 165 -32.21 -1.79 4.12
N PRO A 166 -31.79 -0.52 3.91
CA PRO A 166 -30.38 -0.14 3.80
C PRO A 166 -29.64 -0.23 5.15
N SER A 167 -28.52 -0.97 5.19
CA SER A 167 -27.65 -1.10 6.37
C SER A 167 -26.98 0.23 6.73
N GLN A 168 -27.17 0.70 7.97
CA GLN A 168 -26.63 1.97 8.47
C GLN A 168 -25.41 1.84 9.40
N ALA A 169 -25.00 0.65 9.84
CA ALA A 169 -23.87 0.50 10.77
C ALA A 169 -22.59 0.01 10.06
N LYS A 170 -21.56 0.86 10.01
CA LYS A 170 -20.22 0.48 9.50
C LYS A 170 -19.39 -0.32 10.53
N GLN A 171 -19.67 -0.15 11.82
CA GLN A 171 -18.91 -0.73 12.93
C GLN A 171 -19.77 -0.80 14.20
N HIS A 172 -19.64 -1.87 14.99
CA HIS A 172 -20.22 -2.01 16.33
C HIS A 172 -19.08 -2.29 17.31
N VAL A 173 -19.05 -1.55 18.43
CA VAL A 173 -17.95 -1.60 19.39
C VAL A 173 -18.46 -2.04 20.76
N ILE A 174 -17.88 -3.11 21.29
CA ILE A 174 -18.02 -3.54 22.68
C ILE A 174 -16.79 -3.02 23.41
N GLU A 175 -16.97 -2.05 24.31
CA GLU A 175 -15.86 -1.32 24.92
C GLU A 175 -15.93 -1.36 26.44
N GLY A 176 -14.78 -1.62 27.09
CA GLY A 176 -14.59 -1.41 28.52
C GLY A 176 -15.42 -2.31 29.45
N LYS A 177 -15.89 -3.47 28.97
CA LYS A 177 -16.63 -4.42 29.81
C LYS A 177 -15.71 -5.23 30.71
N ALA A 178 -16.19 -5.62 31.89
CA ALA A 178 -15.40 -6.37 32.86
C ALA A 178 -16.20 -7.54 33.46
N GLY A 179 -15.69 -8.77 33.35
CA GLY A 179 -16.30 -9.98 33.92
C GLY A 179 -17.65 -10.38 33.32
N GLU A 180 -18.05 -9.75 32.21
CA GLU A 180 -19.35 -10.00 31.57
C GLU A 180 -19.32 -11.23 30.66
N THR A 181 -20.46 -11.94 30.62
CA THR A 181 -20.73 -12.96 29.60
C THR A 181 -21.72 -12.39 28.58
N LEU A 182 -21.29 -12.24 27.34
CA LEU A 182 -22.07 -11.70 26.23
C LEU A 182 -22.30 -12.79 25.19
N ALA A 183 -23.56 -13.02 24.81
CA ALA A 183 -23.93 -13.86 23.68
C ALA A 183 -24.66 -13.00 22.67
N LEU A 184 -24.06 -12.80 21.49
CA LEU A 184 -24.57 -11.93 20.44
C LEU A 184 -25.20 -12.80 19.35
N GLY A 185 -26.47 -12.56 19.03
CA GLY A 185 -27.19 -13.09 17.88
C GLY A 185 -27.58 -12.00 16.88
N ALA A 186 -28.32 -12.38 15.83
CA ALA A 186 -28.73 -11.47 14.76
C ALA A 186 -29.61 -10.30 15.22
N ALA A 187 -30.28 -10.42 16.37
CA ALA A 187 -31.06 -9.34 16.97
C ALA A 187 -30.19 -8.29 17.70
N ASP A 188 -28.98 -8.65 18.11
CA ASP A 188 -28.10 -7.78 18.92
C ASP A 188 -27.21 -6.89 18.05
N LEU A 189 -26.93 -7.32 16.81
CA LEU A 189 -26.03 -6.63 15.91
C LEU A 189 -26.75 -6.18 14.64
N PRO A 190 -26.46 -4.97 14.15
CA PRO A 190 -26.87 -4.58 12.81
C PRO A 190 -26.33 -5.56 11.76
N PRO A 191 -27.05 -5.74 10.64
CA PRO A 191 -26.58 -6.63 9.58
C PRO A 191 -25.31 -6.09 8.92
N LEU A 192 -24.38 -7.00 8.60
CA LEU A 192 -23.09 -6.68 7.96
C LEU A 192 -22.18 -5.79 8.82
N THR A 193 -22.18 -6.00 10.13
CA THR A 193 -21.38 -5.23 11.08
C THR A 193 -19.88 -5.56 11.00
N VAL A 194 -19.00 -4.57 11.19
CA VAL A 194 -17.62 -4.79 11.64
C VAL A 194 -17.63 -4.79 13.17
N LEU A 195 -17.36 -5.93 13.80
CA LEU A 195 -17.40 -6.05 15.25
C LEU A 195 -16.02 -5.78 15.85
N VAL A 196 -15.96 -4.87 16.82
CA VAL A 196 -14.75 -4.53 17.57
C VAL A 196 -14.99 -4.75 19.04
N VAL A 197 -14.13 -5.53 19.69
CA VAL A 197 -14.09 -5.67 21.14
C VAL A 197 -12.84 -4.98 21.64
N ARG A 198 -12.99 -3.97 22.48
CA ARG A 198 -11.90 -3.10 22.91
C ARG A 198 -11.85 -2.96 24.41
N GLY A 199 -10.65 -3.12 24.98
CA GLY A 199 -10.39 -2.80 26.39
C GLY A 199 -11.25 -3.60 27.38
N CYS A 200 -11.71 -4.79 26.99
CA CYS A 200 -12.49 -5.65 27.86
C CYS A 200 -11.58 -6.50 28.76
N GLU A 201 -12.04 -6.79 29.98
CA GLU A 201 -11.30 -7.57 30.96
C GLU A 201 -12.11 -8.76 31.49
N GLY A 202 -11.57 -9.97 31.42
CA GLY A 202 -12.24 -11.16 31.99
C GLY A 202 -13.59 -11.50 31.36
N CYS A 203 -13.89 -10.97 30.17
CA CYS A 203 -15.16 -11.20 29.49
C CYS A 203 -15.19 -12.51 28.72
N THR A 204 -16.37 -13.12 28.66
CA THR A 204 -16.67 -14.24 27.74
C THR A 204 -17.63 -13.76 26.67
N ILE A 205 -17.21 -13.74 25.41
CA ILE A 205 -17.99 -13.21 24.29
C ILE A 205 -18.25 -14.34 23.29
N THR A 206 -19.52 -14.61 23.00
CA THR A 206 -19.92 -15.63 22.04
C THR A 206 -20.68 -14.98 20.89
N LEU A 207 -20.21 -15.16 19.66
CA LEU A 207 -20.95 -14.84 18.44
C LEU A 207 -21.72 -16.09 18.04
N ASN A 208 -23.04 -16.01 18.00
CA ASN A 208 -23.90 -17.15 17.72
C ASN A 208 -23.89 -17.52 16.22
N ALA A 209 -24.35 -18.74 15.90
CA ALA A 209 -24.30 -19.29 14.55
C ALA A 209 -25.19 -18.57 13.52
N ASP A 210 -26.17 -17.80 13.98
CA ASP A 210 -27.08 -16.99 13.18
C ASP A 210 -26.47 -15.65 12.73
N LEU A 211 -25.28 -15.28 13.23
CA LEU A 211 -24.62 -14.03 12.86
C LEU A 211 -23.86 -14.09 11.54
N ALA A 212 -23.98 -13.01 10.76
CA ALA A 212 -23.11 -12.71 9.63
C ALA A 212 -22.49 -11.32 9.80
N ILE A 213 -21.18 -11.28 10.08
CA ILE A 213 -20.43 -10.03 10.26
C ILE A 213 -19.36 -9.89 9.18
N ILE A 214 -18.96 -8.65 8.88
CA ILE A 214 -17.93 -8.36 7.88
C ILE A 214 -16.57 -8.82 8.38
N LYS A 215 -16.18 -8.37 9.59
CA LYS A 215 -14.85 -8.51 10.16
C LYS A 215 -14.93 -8.49 11.68
N LEU A 216 -13.98 -9.14 12.34
CA LEU A 216 -13.83 -9.17 13.80
C LEU A 216 -12.48 -8.55 14.21
N GLN A 217 -12.50 -7.67 15.22
CA GLN A 217 -11.31 -7.06 15.80
C GLN A 217 -11.33 -7.20 17.33
N LEU A 218 -10.19 -7.54 17.92
CA LEU A 218 -9.97 -7.62 19.36
C LEU A 218 -8.79 -6.70 19.72
N GLU A 219 -8.99 -5.70 20.57
CA GLU A 219 -7.99 -4.66 20.84
C GLU A 219 -7.84 -4.45 22.35
N GLY A 220 -6.62 -4.52 22.88
CA GLY A 220 -6.32 -4.17 24.27
C GLY A 220 -7.10 -4.98 25.32
N CYS A 221 -7.57 -6.17 24.97
CA CYS A 221 -8.37 -7.01 25.88
C CYS A 221 -7.46 -7.86 26.77
N THR A 222 -7.89 -8.09 28.00
CA THR A 222 -7.14 -8.88 28.99
C THR A 222 -7.99 -10.03 29.53
N ARG A 223 -7.45 -11.24 29.60
CA ARG A 223 -8.14 -12.43 30.15
C ARG A 223 -9.51 -12.71 29.52
N CYS A 224 -9.71 -12.33 28.25
CA CYS A 224 -10.99 -12.50 27.57
C CYS A 224 -11.05 -13.81 26.78
N SER A 225 -12.22 -14.43 26.74
CA SER A 225 -12.53 -15.58 25.89
C SER A 225 -13.51 -15.16 24.81
N LEU A 226 -13.17 -15.37 23.54
CA LEU A 226 -14.06 -15.10 22.41
C LEU A 226 -14.33 -16.40 21.64
N LYS A 227 -15.61 -16.69 21.39
CA LYS A 227 -16.06 -17.80 20.55
C LYS A 227 -16.78 -17.23 19.33
N ALA A 228 -16.19 -17.39 18.15
CA ALA A 228 -16.75 -16.90 16.90
C ALA A 228 -17.42 -18.05 16.13
N HIS A 229 -18.76 -18.12 16.19
CA HIS A 229 -19.57 -18.93 15.28
C HIS A 229 -20.18 -18.03 14.18
N GLY A 230 -20.98 -18.64 13.30
CA GLY A 230 -21.66 -17.92 12.22
C GLY A 230 -20.75 -17.69 11.02
N LYS A 231 -20.82 -16.50 10.41
CA LYS A 231 -20.10 -16.18 9.17
C LYS A 231 -19.29 -14.90 9.28
N LEU A 232 -17.98 -15.01 9.03
CA LEU A 232 -17.06 -13.89 8.83
C LEU A 232 -16.86 -13.64 7.34
N LEU A 233 -17.44 -12.58 6.77
CA LEU A 233 -17.45 -12.38 5.31
C LEU A 233 -16.08 -12.08 4.71
N THR A 234 -15.20 -11.36 5.42
CA THR A 234 -13.83 -11.15 4.95
C THR A 234 -12.91 -12.31 5.33
N GLU A 235 -13.40 -13.27 6.15
CA GLU A 235 -12.62 -14.34 6.76
C GLU A 235 -11.36 -13.81 7.46
N THR A 236 -11.37 -12.53 7.85
CA THR A 236 -10.23 -11.82 8.42
C THR A 236 -10.54 -11.41 9.85
N VAL A 237 -9.59 -11.69 10.75
CA VAL A 237 -9.66 -11.34 12.17
C VAL A 237 -8.39 -10.62 12.53
N GLU A 238 -8.49 -9.60 13.39
CA GLU A 238 -7.31 -8.89 13.87
C GLU A 238 -7.32 -8.81 15.40
N VAL A 239 -6.18 -9.07 16.01
CA VAL A 239 -5.99 -9.12 17.47
C VAL A 239 -4.76 -8.29 17.84
N TRP A 240 -4.94 -7.26 18.65
CA TRP A 240 -3.91 -6.26 18.92
C TRP A 240 -3.82 -6.03 20.42
N GLU A 241 -2.60 -6.00 20.94
CA GLU A 241 -2.27 -5.67 22.33
C GLU A 241 -3.08 -6.45 23.38
N CYS A 242 -3.49 -7.68 23.06
CA CYS A 242 -4.27 -8.53 23.96
C CYS A 242 -3.36 -9.36 24.86
N THR A 243 -3.76 -9.57 26.11
CA THR A 243 -3.01 -10.36 27.09
C THR A 243 -3.88 -11.46 27.69
N ASP A 244 -3.38 -12.70 27.74
CA ASP A 244 -4.11 -13.85 28.31
C ASP A 244 -5.47 -14.12 27.66
N CYS A 245 -5.61 -13.82 26.37
CA CYS A 245 -6.88 -13.99 25.66
C CYS A 245 -6.91 -15.32 24.90
N ASN A 246 -8.11 -15.88 24.72
CA ASN A 246 -8.34 -17.01 23.84
C ASN A 246 -9.44 -16.69 22.82
N VAL A 247 -9.22 -17.08 21.57
CA VAL A 247 -10.19 -16.94 20.48
C VAL A 247 -10.40 -18.30 19.84
N ARG A 248 -11.65 -18.79 19.86
CA ARG A 248 -12.05 -20.04 19.24
C ARG A 248 -12.93 -19.77 18.02
N PHE A 249 -12.50 -20.26 16.87
CA PHE A 249 -13.21 -20.13 15.60
C PHE A 249 -14.00 -21.41 15.31
N GLY A 250 -15.32 -21.32 15.47
CA GLY A 250 -16.27 -22.30 14.93
C GLY A 250 -16.70 -22.00 13.49
N CYS A 251 -16.13 -20.96 12.87
CA CYS A 251 -16.39 -20.50 11.52
C CYS A 251 -15.08 -20.28 10.75
N LYS A 252 -15.18 -20.01 9.45
CA LYS A 252 -14.01 -19.76 8.59
C LYS A 252 -13.35 -18.42 8.93
N ALA A 253 -12.09 -18.47 9.38
CA ALA A 253 -11.24 -17.33 9.69
C ALA A 253 -9.86 -17.54 9.05
N SER A 254 -9.85 -17.43 7.73
CA SER A 254 -8.70 -17.75 6.87
C SER A 254 -7.46 -16.90 7.18
N THR A 255 -7.62 -15.61 7.50
CA THR A 255 -6.50 -14.71 7.78
C THR A 255 -6.64 -14.11 9.17
N VAL A 256 -5.65 -14.36 10.03
CA VAL A 256 -5.57 -13.71 11.35
C VAL A 256 -4.33 -12.82 11.39
N GLN A 257 -4.48 -11.61 11.93
CA GLN A 257 -3.37 -10.68 12.16
C GLN A 257 -3.23 -10.45 13.66
N VAL A 258 -2.01 -10.58 14.18
CA VAL A 258 -1.70 -10.48 15.61
C VAL A 258 -0.58 -9.48 15.85
N ASP A 259 -0.75 -8.59 16.83
CA ASP A 259 0.32 -7.69 17.27
C ASP A 259 0.39 -7.45 18.74
N GLY A 260 1.62 -7.41 19.25
CA GLY A 260 1.90 -7.01 20.61
C GLY A 260 1.14 -7.84 21.64
N CYS A 261 0.72 -9.05 21.26
CA CYS A 261 -0.09 -9.91 22.09
C CYS A 261 0.79 -10.81 22.95
N THR A 262 0.35 -11.07 24.18
CA THR A 262 1.06 -11.94 25.12
C THR A 262 0.12 -13.05 25.58
N ARG A 263 0.53 -14.31 25.42
CA ARG A 263 -0.25 -15.51 25.78
C ARG A 263 -1.63 -15.49 25.12
N LEU A 264 -1.66 -15.29 23.81
CA LEU A 264 -2.86 -15.38 22.98
C LEU A 264 -3.00 -16.81 22.45
N ALA A 265 -4.14 -17.43 22.70
CA ALA A 265 -4.47 -18.74 22.16
C ALA A 265 -5.51 -18.63 21.03
N LEU A 266 -5.17 -19.12 19.84
CA LEU A 266 -6.08 -19.22 18.70
C LEU A 266 -6.43 -20.70 18.49
N ALA A 267 -7.72 -21.02 18.51
CA ALA A 267 -8.20 -22.38 18.32
C ALA A 267 -9.20 -22.44 17.16
N TYR A 268 -9.09 -23.47 16.31
CA TYR A 268 -9.96 -23.68 15.18
C TYR A 268 -10.71 -25.01 15.32
N ALA A 269 -12.01 -24.99 15.07
CA ALA A 269 -12.80 -26.22 14.98
C ALA A 269 -12.39 -27.11 13.79
N ALA A 270 -11.93 -26.49 12.71
CA ALA A 270 -11.44 -27.20 11.54
C ALA A 270 -10.22 -26.52 10.89
N VAL A 271 -9.18 -27.27 10.54
CA VAL A 271 -7.98 -26.78 9.85
C VAL A 271 -8.30 -26.16 8.48
N ALA A 272 -9.40 -26.59 7.85
CA ALA A 272 -9.89 -25.99 6.60
C ALA A 272 -10.39 -24.53 6.77
N SER A 273 -10.61 -24.09 8.01
CA SER A 273 -11.01 -22.72 8.34
C SER A 273 -9.83 -21.75 8.48
N PHE A 274 -8.59 -22.25 8.38
CA PHE A 274 -7.34 -21.51 8.52
C PHE A 274 -6.56 -21.52 7.19
N ASP A 275 -5.99 -20.38 6.82
CA ASP A 275 -5.04 -20.26 5.70
C ASP A 275 -3.71 -19.69 6.18
N ARG A 276 -3.75 -18.55 6.88
CA ARG A 276 -2.56 -17.85 7.35
C ARG A 276 -2.77 -17.06 8.64
N LEU A 277 -1.68 -16.91 9.37
CA LEU A 277 -1.53 -16.05 10.53
C LEU A 277 -0.33 -15.13 10.30
N MET A 278 -0.56 -13.82 10.34
CA MET A 278 0.48 -12.81 10.34
C MET A 278 0.69 -12.33 11.76
N HIS A 279 1.94 -12.25 12.22
CA HIS A 279 2.19 -11.75 13.57
C HIS A 279 3.47 -10.91 13.70
N THR A 280 3.41 -9.91 14.58
CA THR A 280 4.51 -9.03 14.98
C THR A 280 4.49 -8.89 16.50
N GLY A 281 5.65 -8.94 17.16
CA GLY A 281 5.74 -8.69 18.62
C GLY A 281 4.88 -9.59 19.51
N ALA A 282 4.51 -10.79 19.05
CA ALA A 282 3.65 -11.71 19.79
C ALA A 282 4.49 -12.70 20.61
N ARG A 283 4.17 -12.88 21.90
CA ARG A 283 4.85 -13.80 22.83
C ARG A 283 3.88 -14.86 23.35
N GLY A 284 4.27 -16.13 23.36
CA GLY A 284 3.37 -17.22 23.77
C GLY A 284 2.11 -17.31 22.92
N LEU A 285 2.22 -17.10 21.60
CA LEU A 285 1.11 -17.23 20.66
C LEU A 285 0.91 -18.70 20.32
N SER A 286 -0.23 -19.28 20.67
CA SER A 286 -0.54 -20.68 20.32
C SER A 286 -1.62 -20.78 19.25
N LEU A 287 -1.49 -21.81 18.41
CA LEU A 287 -2.42 -22.14 17.36
C LEU A 287 -2.79 -23.62 17.51
N ALA A 288 -4.08 -23.92 17.60
CA ALA A 288 -4.60 -25.27 17.81
C ALA A 288 -5.76 -25.62 16.86
N PHE A 289 -5.89 -26.89 16.51
CA PHE A 289 -6.89 -27.41 15.57
C PHE A 289 -7.59 -28.65 16.14
N GLU A 290 -8.91 -28.57 16.32
CA GLU A 290 -9.68 -29.67 16.91
C GLU A 290 -9.71 -30.92 16.03
N ASP A 291 -9.78 -30.76 14.71
CA ASP A 291 -9.78 -31.85 13.73
C ASP A 291 -8.38 -32.27 13.26
N ALA A 292 -7.34 -31.54 13.67
CA ALA A 292 -5.94 -31.83 13.33
C ALA A 292 -4.96 -31.48 14.47
N PRO A 293 -5.07 -32.09 15.67
CA PRO A 293 -4.24 -31.74 16.83
C PRO A 293 -2.74 -31.92 16.61
N GLN A 294 -2.34 -32.74 15.63
CA GLN A 294 -0.94 -32.89 15.22
C GLN A 294 -0.31 -31.61 14.64
N LEU A 295 -1.12 -30.59 14.31
CA LEU A 295 -0.68 -29.29 13.83
C LEU A 295 -0.62 -28.22 14.93
N ASP A 296 -1.00 -28.57 16.16
CA ASP A 296 -0.94 -27.65 17.29
C ASP A 296 0.49 -27.16 17.50
N THR A 297 0.67 -25.86 17.65
CA THR A 297 1.99 -25.24 17.77
C THR A 297 1.96 -24.00 18.66
N THR A 298 3.10 -23.69 19.25
CA THR A 298 3.34 -22.44 19.95
C THR A 298 4.44 -21.69 19.21
N LEU A 299 4.16 -20.45 18.85
CA LEU A 299 5.03 -19.57 18.10
C LEU A 299 5.82 -18.70 19.09
N GLU A 300 6.99 -19.19 19.48
CA GLU A 300 7.91 -18.46 20.35
C GLU A 300 8.92 -17.66 19.53
N LEU A 301 9.08 -16.37 19.89
CA LEU A 301 9.99 -15.45 19.18
C LEU A 301 11.44 -15.97 19.18
N ASP A 302 11.89 -16.58 20.27
CA ASP A 302 13.26 -17.11 20.36
C ASP A 302 13.50 -18.28 19.40
N GLU A 303 12.47 -19.09 19.12
CA GLU A 303 12.57 -20.18 18.15
C GLU A 303 12.55 -19.66 16.72
N LEU A 304 11.68 -18.68 16.46
CA LEU A 304 11.61 -18.00 15.16
C LEU A 304 12.92 -17.25 14.86
N ALA A 305 13.54 -16.63 15.86
CA ALA A 305 14.83 -15.97 15.74
C ALA A 305 15.94 -16.98 15.37
N LYS A 306 16.02 -18.11 16.09
CA LYS A 306 16.99 -19.17 15.81
C LYS A 306 16.82 -19.75 14.41
N ALA A 307 15.59 -19.83 13.90
CA ALA A 307 15.34 -20.30 12.54
C ALA A 307 15.91 -19.37 11.46
N GLN A 308 16.23 -18.11 11.77
CA GLN A 308 16.89 -17.16 10.85
C GLN A 308 18.42 -17.23 10.88
N GLY A 309 18.99 -18.02 11.80
CA GLY A 309 20.44 -18.21 11.93
C GLY A 309 21.04 -17.60 13.20
N ASP A 310 22.29 -17.96 13.45
CA ASP A 310 23.00 -17.55 14.67
C ASP A 310 23.18 -16.02 14.72
N GLY A 311 22.76 -15.43 15.84
CA GLY A 311 22.90 -14.00 16.09
C GLY A 311 21.80 -13.11 15.51
N PHE A 312 20.79 -13.67 14.81
CA PHE A 312 19.61 -12.92 14.43
C PHE A 312 18.80 -12.50 15.66
N VAL A 313 18.47 -11.22 15.76
CA VAL A 313 17.66 -10.66 16.85
C VAL A 313 16.39 -10.12 16.25
N VAL A 314 15.25 -10.68 16.65
CA VAL A 314 13.93 -10.23 16.22
C VAL A 314 13.68 -8.83 16.77
N ASP A 315 13.43 -7.87 15.89
CA ASP A 315 12.83 -6.61 16.29
C ASP A 315 11.31 -6.81 16.40
N GLU A 316 10.82 -7.01 17.63
CA GLU A 316 9.41 -7.24 17.99
C GLU A 316 8.43 -6.18 17.48
N ARG A 317 8.96 -5.11 16.92
CA ARG A 317 8.29 -3.91 16.47
C ARG A 317 8.08 -3.88 14.95
N THR A 318 9.04 -4.42 14.20
CA THR A 318 9.09 -4.29 12.74
C THR A 318 9.11 -5.64 12.05
N ASP A 319 9.69 -6.65 12.69
CA ASP A 319 9.78 -7.98 12.12
C ASP A 319 8.42 -8.64 12.17
N GLN A 320 7.97 -9.04 10.99
CA GLN A 320 6.70 -9.70 10.80
C GLN A 320 6.95 -11.12 10.35
N PHE A 321 6.19 -12.04 10.92
CA PHE A 321 6.21 -13.45 10.56
C PHE A 321 4.87 -13.85 9.93
N ILE A 322 4.95 -14.82 9.02
CA ILE A 322 3.79 -15.47 8.43
C ILE A 322 3.81 -16.96 8.75
N THR A 323 2.74 -17.45 9.37
CA THR A 323 2.49 -18.87 9.63
C THR A 323 1.38 -19.37 8.72
N ARG A 324 1.63 -20.45 7.97
CA ARG A 324 0.68 -21.00 6.98
C ARG A 324 0.92 -22.48 6.74
N ARG A 325 -0.07 -23.15 6.13
CA ARG A 325 0.07 -24.54 5.68
C ARG A 325 0.97 -24.62 4.44
N VAL A 326 1.94 -25.52 4.43
CA VAL A 326 2.89 -25.68 3.33
C VAL A 326 3.01 -27.16 2.93
N GLY A 327 3.01 -27.41 1.61
CA GLY A 327 3.24 -28.74 1.03
C GLY A 327 2.01 -29.68 1.10
N LYS A 328 2.18 -30.89 0.55
CA LYS A 328 1.15 -31.95 0.55
C LYS A 328 0.98 -32.65 1.89
N ALA A 329 1.99 -32.53 2.78
CA ALA A 329 2.02 -33.17 4.10
C ALA A 329 1.28 -32.38 5.18
N ASP A 330 0.68 -31.24 4.80
CA ASP A 330 -0.18 -30.41 5.64
C ASP A 330 0.47 -29.83 6.89
N THR A 331 1.79 -29.58 6.85
CA THR A 331 2.55 -29.00 7.96
C THR A 331 2.39 -27.49 8.01
N LEU A 332 2.49 -26.90 9.21
CA LEU A 332 2.63 -25.46 9.36
C LEU A 332 4.09 -25.03 9.20
N ALA A 333 4.30 -23.93 8.50
CA ALA A 333 5.59 -23.25 8.42
C ALA A 333 5.40 -21.80 8.86
N SER A 334 6.33 -21.31 9.68
CA SER A 334 6.44 -19.92 10.11
C SER A 334 7.71 -19.32 9.53
N GLU A 335 7.58 -18.21 8.81
CA GLU A 335 8.66 -17.61 8.03
C GLU A 335 8.73 -16.11 8.31
N LEU A 336 9.94 -15.55 8.31
CA LEU A 336 10.14 -14.11 8.34
C LEU A 336 9.66 -13.50 7.02
N VAL A 337 8.91 -12.41 7.11
CA VAL A 337 8.52 -11.60 5.96
C VAL A 337 9.67 -10.67 5.62
N ILE A 338 10.26 -10.88 4.44
CA ILE A 338 11.28 -10.03 3.86
C ILE A 338 10.66 -9.09 2.81
N ARG A 339 11.40 -8.04 2.43
CA ARG A 339 11.01 -7.14 1.34
C ARG A 339 12.03 -7.20 0.22
N LEU A 340 11.55 -7.34 -1.01
CA LEU A 340 12.37 -7.27 -2.20
C LEU A 340 12.79 -5.82 -2.51
N CYS A 341 13.66 -5.64 -3.51
CA CYS A 341 14.11 -4.33 -4.00
C CYS A 341 12.98 -3.36 -4.36
N ASN A 342 11.81 -3.88 -4.73
CA ASN A 342 10.58 -3.16 -5.06
C ASN A 342 9.62 -2.97 -3.87
N ASP A 343 10.08 -3.20 -2.63
CA ASP A 343 9.31 -3.24 -1.38
C ASP A 343 8.24 -4.34 -1.27
N PHE A 344 8.17 -5.25 -2.25
CA PHE A 344 7.20 -6.34 -2.25
C PHE A 344 7.46 -7.27 -1.06
N PRO A 345 6.48 -7.46 -0.16
CA PRO A 345 6.62 -8.34 0.98
C PRO A 345 6.50 -9.80 0.52
N THR A 346 7.45 -10.64 0.92
CA THR A 346 7.54 -12.06 0.54
C THR A 346 8.28 -12.84 1.64
N THR A 347 8.55 -14.12 1.43
CA THR A 347 9.52 -14.88 2.23
C THR A 347 10.71 -15.29 1.38
N GLU A 348 11.84 -15.63 2.01
CA GLU A 348 13.02 -16.13 1.29
C GLU A 348 12.67 -17.34 0.40
N ARG A 349 11.83 -18.25 0.90
CA ARG A 349 11.37 -19.41 0.13
C ARG A 349 10.59 -18.99 -1.11
N GLU A 350 9.67 -18.03 -0.97
CA GLU A 350 8.84 -17.56 -2.09
C GLU A 350 9.67 -16.80 -3.12
N ALA A 351 10.62 -15.97 -2.65
CA ALA A 351 11.58 -15.30 -3.52
C ALA A 351 12.41 -16.32 -4.32
N ALA A 352 12.96 -17.35 -3.66
CA ALA A 352 13.74 -18.40 -4.32
C ALA A 352 12.90 -19.19 -5.34
N GLN A 353 11.66 -19.53 -5.01
CA GLN A 353 10.74 -20.19 -5.94
C GLN A 353 10.37 -19.31 -7.15
N PHE A 354 10.22 -18.01 -6.94
CA PHE A 354 9.98 -17.07 -8.03
C PHE A 354 11.18 -16.97 -8.96
N GLU A 355 12.39 -16.87 -8.41
CA GLU A 355 13.63 -16.90 -9.19
C GLU A 355 13.77 -18.20 -10.00
N GLU A 356 13.46 -19.35 -9.40
CA GLU A 356 13.50 -20.65 -10.07
C GLU A 356 12.48 -20.75 -11.21
N ARG A 357 11.24 -20.29 -10.99
CA ARG A 357 10.22 -20.24 -12.06
C ARG A 357 10.63 -19.31 -13.19
N THR A 358 11.24 -18.18 -12.85
CA THR A 358 11.75 -17.21 -13.82
C THR A 358 12.88 -17.82 -14.65
N ARG A 359 13.80 -18.56 -14.02
CA ARG A 359 14.84 -19.33 -14.71
C ARG A 359 14.23 -20.38 -15.64
N MET A 360 13.28 -21.19 -15.17
CA MET A 360 12.60 -22.18 -16.03
C MET A 360 11.84 -21.53 -17.19
N HIS A 361 11.29 -20.33 -17.01
CA HIS A 361 10.68 -19.56 -18.09
C HIS A 361 11.71 -19.02 -19.09
N ALA A 362 12.89 -18.60 -18.61
CA ALA A 362 14.01 -18.27 -19.48
C ALA A 362 14.49 -19.50 -20.26
N ASP A 363 14.54 -20.68 -19.64
CA ASP A 363 14.88 -21.94 -20.34
C ASP A 363 13.82 -22.31 -21.39
N LYS A 364 12.52 -22.01 -21.15
CA LYS A 364 11.45 -22.17 -22.15
C LYS A 364 11.51 -21.15 -23.29
N LEU A 365 12.28 -20.07 -23.14
CA LEU A 365 12.55 -19.13 -24.24
C LEU A 365 13.25 -19.84 -25.40
N ASP A 366 14.03 -20.89 -25.12
CA ASP A 366 14.66 -21.73 -26.15
C ASP A 366 13.62 -22.39 -27.06
N GLU A 367 12.47 -22.81 -26.53
CA GLU A 367 11.37 -23.38 -27.32
C GLU A 367 10.72 -22.33 -28.25
N VAL A 368 10.62 -21.08 -27.78
CA VAL A 368 10.13 -19.94 -28.58
C VAL A 368 11.14 -19.54 -29.65
N VAL A 369 12.44 -19.55 -29.32
CA VAL A 369 13.54 -19.31 -30.25
C VAL A 369 13.60 -20.39 -31.32
N GLU A 370 13.42 -21.67 -30.96
CA GLU A 370 13.27 -22.78 -31.91
C GLU A 370 12.05 -22.60 -32.82
N GLY A 371 10.92 -22.15 -32.28
CA GLY A 371 9.74 -21.78 -33.06
C GLY A 371 10.01 -20.66 -34.07
N MET A 372 10.78 -19.63 -33.69
CA MET A 372 11.24 -18.56 -34.58
C MET A 372 12.21 -19.08 -35.65
N LEU A 373 13.13 -19.97 -35.30
CA LEU A 373 14.08 -20.61 -36.23
C LEU A 373 13.43 -21.66 -37.14
N GLY A 374 12.19 -22.08 -36.85
CA GLY A 374 11.32 -22.87 -37.72
C GLY A 374 10.54 -22.05 -38.75
N SER A 375 10.51 -20.72 -38.62
CA SER A 375 9.83 -19.80 -39.54
C SER A 375 10.57 -19.64 -40.88
N SER A 376 9.99 -18.89 -41.82
CA SER A 376 10.61 -18.62 -43.14
C SER A 376 12.01 -18.00 -43.02
N LEU A 377 12.24 -17.16 -42.01
CA LEU A 377 13.54 -16.56 -41.72
C LEU A 377 14.56 -17.63 -41.31
N GLY A 378 14.16 -18.54 -40.40
CA GLY A 378 15.04 -19.60 -39.93
C GLY A 378 15.34 -20.70 -40.95
N LYS A 379 14.50 -20.90 -41.98
CA LYS A 379 14.80 -21.84 -43.08
C LYS A 379 15.95 -21.39 -43.99
N SER A 380 16.30 -20.10 -43.96
CA SER A 380 17.39 -19.53 -44.77
C SER A 380 18.77 -19.61 -44.13
N LEU A 381 18.84 -19.97 -42.83
CA LEU A 381 20.07 -20.04 -42.05
C LEU A 381 20.67 -21.46 -42.06
N THR A 382 21.99 -21.55 -42.17
CA THR A 382 22.74 -22.80 -41.98
C THR A 382 22.69 -23.25 -40.52
N ALA A 383 22.96 -24.54 -40.26
CA ALA A 383 22.99 -25.06 -38.90
C ALA A 383 23.97 -24.30 -37.98
N ALA A 384 25.12 -23.88 -38.51
CA ALA A 384 26.10 -23.10 -37.76
C ALA A 384 25.60 -21.68 -37.42
N GLU A 385 24.91 -21.01 -38.35
CA GLU A 385 24.34 -19.67 -38.11
C GLU A 385 23.18 -19.71 -37.12
N LYS A 386 22.38 -20.78 -37.12
CA LYS A 386 21.34 -21.00 -36.10
C LYS A 386 21.92 -21.15 -34.71
N GLU A 387 22.95 -21.98 -34.56
CA GLU A 387 23.63 -22.19 -33.27
C GLU A 387 24.32 -20.91 -32.79
N GLN A 388 24.96 -20.16 -33.69
CA GLN A 388 25.56 -18.88 -33.34
C GLN A 388 24.53 -17.84 -32.89
N MET A 389 23.36 -17.79 -33.54
CA MET A 389 22.27 -16.88 -33.17
C MET A 389 21.64 -17.25 -31.82
N LYS A 390 21.46 -18.54 -31.52
CA LYS A 390 21.02 -19.01 -30.20
C LYS A 390 22.01 -18.64 -29.11
N ALA A 391 23.30 -18.94 -29.31
CA ALA A 391 24.35 -18.63 -28.36
C ALA A 391 24.44 -17.11 -28.08
N MET A 392 24.26 -16.29 -29.12
CA MET A 392 24.25 -14.83 -28.98
C MET A 392 23.03 -14.32 -28.20
N MET A 393 21.82 -14.84 -28.47
CA MET A 393 20.62 -14.44 -27.73
C MET A 393 20.62 -14.92 -26.27
N ALA A 394 21.07 -16.15 -26.03
CA ALA A 394 21.23 -16.69 -24.67
C ALA A 394 22.25 -15.86 -23.87
N GLY A 395 23.43 -15.59 -24.46
CA GLY A 395 24.46 -14.78 -23.81
C GLY A 395 24.02 -13.32 -23.54
N GLN A 396 23.22 -12.73 -24.42
CA GLN A 396 22.63 -11.40 -24.20
C GLN A 396 21.57 -11.41 -23.10
N SER A 397 20.75 -12.46 -23.02
CA SER A 397 19.71 -12.63 -22.00
C SER A 397 20.31 -12.85 -20.60
N GLU A 398 21.30 -13.74 -20.49
CA GLU A 398 22.01 -14.01 -19.23
C GLU A 398 22.78 -12.78 -18.75
N ALA A 399 23.50 -12.09 -19.65
CA ALA A 399 24.20 -10.86 -19.31
C ALA A 399 23.24 -9.73 -18.89
N ALA A 400 22.08 -9.59 -19.56
CA ALA A 400 21.06 -8.61 -19.20
C ALA A 400 20.42 -8.93 -17.84
N SER A 401 20.13 -10.20 -17.55
CA SER A 401 19.58 -10.66 -16.28
C SER A 401 20.57 -10.45 -15.13
N ALA A 402 21.84 -10.80 -15.33
CA ALA A 402 22.89 -10.58 -14.35
C ALA A 402 23.13 -9.08 -14.10
N ALA A 403 23.20 -8.27 -15.16
CA ALA A 403 23.35 -6.82 -15.06
C ALA A 403 22.15 -6.15 -14.37
N GLN A 404 20.93 -6.64 -14.61
CA GLN A 404 19.73 -6.18 -13.92
C GLN A 404 19.77 -6.56 -12.43
N LYS A 405 20.15 -7.79 -12.09
CA LYS A 405 20.31 -8.25 -10.70
C LYS A 405 21.38 -7.44 -9.96
N GLU A 406 22.49 -7.12 -10.63
CA GLU A 406 23.57 -6.28 -10.08
C GLU A 406 23.14 -4.81 -9.94
N ALA A 407 22.42 -4.26 -10.91
CA ALA A 407 21.87 -2.91 -10.82
C ALA A 407 20.87 -2.80 -9.66
N GLU A 408 19.99 -3.78 -9.46
CA GLU A 408 19.00 -3.84 -8.37
C GLU A 408 19.64 -4.00 -6.97
N LEU A 409 20.91 -4.38 -6.87
CA LEU A 409 21.65 -4.38 -5.60
C LEU A 409 22.12 -2.97 -5.19
N THR A 410 22.07 -1.98 -6.09
CA THR A 410 22.40 -0.58 -5.78
C THR A 410 21.16 0.20 -5.34
N PRO A 411 21.28 1.25 -4.48
CA PRO A 411 20.15 2.11 -4.12
C PRO A 411 19.44 2.73 -5.33
N ALA A 412 20.20 3.11 -6.37
CA ALA A 412 19.67 3.69 -7.60
C ALA A 412 18.88 2.67 -8.43
N GLY A 413 19.39 1.44 -8.58
CA GLY A 413 18.66 0.40 -9.31
C GLY A 413 17.44 -0.11 -8.53
N ARG A 414 17.48 -0.15 -7.19
CA ARG A 414 16.26 -0.38 -6.38
C ARG A 414 15.21 0.69 -6.63
N ALA A 415 15.59 1.96 -6.64
CA ALA A 415 14.67 3.06 -6.93
C ALA A 415 14.07 2.93 -8.34
N ALA A 416 14.90 2.64 -9.35
CA ALA A 416 14.44 2.42 -10.73
C ALA A 416 13.47 1.23 -10.84
N ALA A 417 13.78 0.10 -10.18
CA ALA A 417 12.90 -1.06 -10.15
C ALA A 417 11.54 -0.75 -9.48
N ARG A 418 11.53 0.07 -8.41
CA ARG A 418 10.29 0.54 -7.77
C ARG A 418 9.46 1.42 -8.72
N VAL A 419 10.11 2.34 -9.45
CA VAL A 419 9.45 3.20 -10.45
C VAL A 419 8.81 2.33 -11.55
N ASP A 420 9.56 1.36 -12.08
CA ASP A 420 9.08 0.47 -13.14
C ASP A 420 7.93 -0.43 -12.67
N PHE A 421 8.02 -0.95 -11.44
CA PHE A 421 6.95 -1.72 -10.82
C PHE A 421 5.66 -0.89 -10.70
N LYS A 422 5.74 0.32 -10.14
CA LYS A 422 4.59 1.23 -10.00
C LYS A 422 4.02 1.67 -11.34
N LYS A 423 4.87 1.93 -12.33
CA LYS A 423 4.43 2.18 -13.72
C LYS A 423 3.71 0.96 -14.29
N GLY A 424 4.19 -0.25 -14.02
CA GLY A 424 3.57 -1.52 -14.41
C GLY A 424 2.17 -1.70 -13.83
N GLU A 425 2.00 -1.46 -12.52
CA GLU A 425 0.70 -1.49 -11.84
C GLU A 425 -0.27 -0.47 -12.46
N GLY A 426 0.20 0.76 -12.74
CA GLY A 426 -0.59 1.78 -13.41
C GLY A 426 -1.04 1.37 -14.82
N ASN A 427 -0.17 0.71 -15.58
CA ASN A 427 -0.50 0.20 -16.92
C ASN A 427 -1.55 -0.91 -16.86
N ALA A 428 -1.45 -1.82 -15.89
CA ALA A 428 -2.42 -2.90 -15.69
C ALA A 428 -3.81 -2.34 -15.32
N ALA A 429 -3.86 -1.50 -14.28
CA ALA A 429 -5.11 -0.86 -13.84
C ALA A 429 -5.77 -0.03 -14.95
N PHE A 430 -4.98 0.64 -15.80
CA PHE A 430 -5.51 1.39 -16.94
C PHE A 430 -6.18 0.47 -17.99
N LYS A 431 -5.57 -0.68 -18.29
CA LYS A 431 -6.14 -1.69 -19.21
C LYS A 431 -7.45 -2.26 -18.68
N ASP A 432 -7.56 -2.42 -17.36
CA ASP A 432 -8.77 -2.91 -16.68
C ASP A 432 -9.84 -1.84 -16.48
N GLY A 433 -9.62 -0.61 -16.98
CA GLY A 433 -10.56 0.50 -16.88
C GLY A 433 -10.61 1.17 -15.50
N GLN A 434 -9.71 0.80 -14.58
CA GLN A 434 -9.61 1.36 -13.23
C GLN A 434 -8.78 2.66 -13.24
N TYR A 435 -9.28 3.69 -13.92
CA TYR A 435 -8.49 4.90 -14.20
C TYR A 435 -8.06 5.68 -12.96
N GLN A 436 -8.86 5.68 -11.88
CA GLN A 436 -8.50 6.33 -10.62
C GLN A 436 -7.33 5.63 -9.94
N GLN A 437 -7.35 4.29 -9.90
CA GLN A 437 -6.28 3.49 -9.34
C GLN A 437 -5.01 3.56 -10.20
N ALA A 438 -5.15 3.55 -11.53
CA ALA A 438 -4.04 3.76 -12.45
C ALA A 438 -3.32 5.11 -12.19
N ALA A 439 -4.08 6.19 -11.96
CA ALA A 439 -3.52 7.49 -11.64
C ALA A 439 -2.77 7.51 -10.29
N VAL A 440 -3.23 6.75 -9.29
CA VAL A 440 -2.52 6.56 -8.01
C VAL A 440 -1.17 5.88 -8.24
N HIS A 441 -1.13 4.76 -8.96
CA HIS A 441 0.12 4.04 -9.24
C HIS A 441 1.12 4.86 -10.05
N TYR A 442 0.67 5.64 -11.05
CA TYR A 442 1.56 6.56 -11.74
C TYR A 442 2.05 7.70 -10.85
N THR A 443 1.25 8.14 -9.88
CA THR A 443 1.68 9.15 -8.90
C THR A 443 2.74 8.60 -7.96
N GLU A 444 2.57 7.36 -7.50
CA GLU A 444 3.60 6.66 -6.71
C GLU A 444 4.89 6.50 -7.52
N ALA A 445 4.81 6.11 -8.80
CA ALA A 445 5.97 6.04 -9.67
C ALA A 445 6.68 7.39 -9.83
N LEU A 446 5.93 8.49 -10.01
CA LEU A 446 6.48 9.85 -10.12
C LEU A 446 7.01 10.40 -8.80
N SER A 447 6.52 9.92 -7.65
CA SER A 447 7.09 10.29 -6.34
C SER A 447 8.45 9.63 -6.08
N LEU A 448 8.73 8.53 -6.79
CA LEU A 448 10.01 7.83 -6.74
C LEU A 448 11.02 8.38 -7.75
N ASP A 449 10.54 8.76 -8.95
CA ASP A 449 11.32 9.44 -9.98
C ASP A 449 10.42 10.35 -10.82
N ASP A 450 10.59 11.66 -10.64
CA ASP A 450 9.80 12.69 -11.30
C ASP A 450 10.33 13.06 -12.70
N LYS A 451 11.37 12.39 -13.19
CA LYS A 451 11.98 12.69 -14.50
C LYS A 451 11.42 11.85 -15.65
N GLN A 452 10.45 10.99 -15.36
CA GLN A 452 9.90 10.02 -16.31
C GLN A 452 8.71 10.58 -17.10
N HIS A 453 8.99 11.26 -18.22
CA HIS A 453 7.99 11.89 -19.10
C HIS A 453 6.83 10.97 -19.50
N ALA A 454 7.10 9.69 -19.79
CA ALA A 454 6.08 8.72 -20.21
C ALA A 454 5.02 8.47 -19.12
N ILE A 455 5.40 8.54 -17.84
CA ILE A 455 4.50 8.31 -16.71
C ILE A 455 3.51 9.48 -16.57
N TYR A 456 3.97 10.73 -16.73
CA TYR A 456 3.09 11.89 -16.81
C TYR A 456 2.07 11.78 -17.95
N SER A 457 2.49 11.38 -19.15
CA SER A 457 1.57 11.16 -20.28
C SER A 457 0.52 10.09 -19.99
N ASN A 458 0.89 9.02 -19.29
CA ASN A 458 -0.04 7.96 -18.90
C ASN A 458 -1.01 8.39 -17.79
N ARG A 459 -0.54 9.16 -16.80
CA ARG A 459 -1.41 9.74 -15.76
C ARG A 459 -2.36 10.80 -16.32
N ALA A 460 -1.90 11.63 -17.26
CA ALA A 460 -2.77 12.54 -18.02
C ALA A 460 -3.89 11.78 -18.75
N ALA A 461 -3.59 10.61 -19.33
CA ALA A 461 -4.61 9.77 -19.96
C ALA A 461 -5.67 9.30 -18.95
N CYS A 462 -5.28 8.98 -17.73
CA CYS A 462 -6.20 8.61 -16.65
C CYS A 462 -7.11 9.79 -16.30
N PHE A 463 -6.53 10.98 -16.10
CA PHE A 463 -7.29 12.18 -15.77
C PHE A 463 -8.27 12.60 -16.87
N LEU A 464 -7.91 12.44 -18.16
CA LEU A 464 -8.85 12.62 -19.27
C LEU A 464 -10.05 11.67 -19.17
N LYS A 465 -9.84 10.40 -18.84
CA LYS A 465 -10.92 9.40 -18.66
C LYS A 465 -11.79 9.68 -17.44
N LEU A 466 -11.23 10.30 -16.41
CA LEU A 466 -11.94 10.67 -15.17
C LEU A 466 -12.63 12.03 -15.25
N GLY A 467 -12.53 12.75 -16.37
CA GLY A 467 -13.09 14.09 -16.52
C GLY A 467 -12.31 15.20 -15.79
N ARG A 468 -11.10 14.91 -15.31
CA ARG A 468 -10.25 15.84 -14.56
C ARG A 468 -9.31 16.59 -15.49
N TYR A 469 -9.88 17.42 -16.36
CA TYR A 469 -9.17 17.98 -17.52
C TYR A 469 -8.04 18.94 -17.17
N GLN A 470 -8.16 19.71 -16.08
CA GLN A 470 -7.07 20.58 -15.62
C GLN A 470 -5.85 19.77 -15.18
N GLN A 471 -6.04 18.72 -14.39
CA GLN A 471 -4.95 17.84 -13.96
C GLN A 471 -4.30 17.11 -15.16
N ALA A 472 -5.12 16.72 -16.15
CA ALA A 472 -4.61 16.14 -17.40
C ALA A 472 -3.74 17.13 -18.19
N LYS A 473 -4.12 18.41 -18.23
CA LYS A 473 -3.34 19.48 -18.85
C LYS A 473 -2.00 19.65 -18.13
N ASP A 474 -2.02 19.76 -16.80
CA ASP A 474 -0.81 19.99 -16.00
C ASP A 474 0.21 18.84 -16.16
N ASP A 475 -0.27 17.60 -16.19
CA ASP A 475 0.55 16.42 -16.45
C ASP A 475 1.07 16.39 -17.89
N ALA A 476 0.25 16.77 -18.88
CA ALA A 476 0.69 16.84 -20.26
C ALA A 476 1.77 17.93 -20.46
N ASP A 477 1.63 19.08 -19.80
CA ASP A 477 2.65 20.13 -19.78
C ASP A 477 3.94 19.64 -19.10
N ALA A 478 3.84 18.91 -17.98
CA ALA A 478 5.00 18.30 -17.34
C ALA A 478 5.72 17.29 -18.24
N CYS A 479 4.95 16.45 -18.94
CA CYS A 479 5.47 15.52 -19.94
C CYS A 479 6.24 16.24 -21.05
N ILE A 480 5.67 17.32 -21.60
CA ILE A 480 6.29 18.12 -22.68
C ILE A 480 7.52 18.88 -22.19
N ARG A 481 7.53 19.37 -20.94
CA ARG A 481 8.72 20.02 -20.36
C ARG A 481 9.90 19.05 -20.26
N LEU A 482 9.63 17.79 -19.91
CA LEU A 482 10.66 16.75 -19.78
C LEU A 482 11.11 16.22 -21.14
N GLU A 483 10.19 16.00 -22.08
CA GLU A 483 10.48 15.54 -23.44
C GLU A 483 9.63 16.29 -24.48
N PRO A 484 10.14 17.42 -25.02
CA PRO A 484 9.40 18.25 -25.97
C PRO A 484 9.09 17.55 -27.30
N ALA A 485 9.88 16.54 -27.69
CA ALA A 485 9.69 15.81 -28.93
C ALA A 485 8.72 14.62 -28.80
N PHE A 486 8.09 14.41 -27.64
CA PHE A 486 7.18 13.28 -27.41
C PHE A 486 5.75 13.58 -27.92
N PRO A 487 5.29 12.98 -29.04
CA PRO A 487 4.03 13.36 -29.67
C PRO A 487 2.81 13.07 -28.78
N LYS A 488 2.89 12.01 -27.96
CA LYS A 488 1.82 11.64 -27.03
C LYS A 488 1.58 12.72 -25.97
N GLY A 489 2.61 13.42 -25.49
CA GLY A 489 2.47 14.53 -24.53
C GLY A 489 1.62 15.66 -25.12
N HIS A 490 1.98 16.13 -26.32
CA HIS A 490 1.22 17.14 -27.07
C HIS A 490 -0.21 16.70 -27.37
N PHE A 491 -0.40 15.41 -27.68
CA PHE A 491 -1.73 14.86 -27.92
C PHE A 491 -2.61 14.84 -26.65
N ARG A 492 -2.04 14.52 -25.48
CA ARG A 492 -2.75 14.62 -24.19
C ARG A 492 -3.12 16.06 -23.86
N LEU A 493 -2.20 16.99 -24.10
CA LEU A 493 -2.44 18.42 -23.91
C LEU A 493 -3.60 18.92 -24.79
N ALA A 494 -3.59 18.56 -26.07
CA ALA A 494 -4.63 18.94 -27.02
C ALA A 494 -6.03 18.45 -26.59
N LEU A 495 -6.13 17.19 -26.15
CA LEU A 495 -7.39 16.63 -25.63
C LEU A 495 -7.87 17.32 -24.36
N ALA A 496 -6.95 17.63 -23.44
CA ALA A 496 -7.29 18.32 -22.19
C ALA A 496 -7.81 19.74 -22.47
N LEU A 497 -7.13 20.50 -23.33
CA LEU A 497 -7.54 21.84 -23.75
C LEU A 497 -8.86 21.84 -24.50
N GLN A 498 -9.11 20.85 -25.36
CA GLN A 498 -10.39 20.70 -26.04
C GLN A 498 -11.53 20.46 -25.04
N ALA A 499 -11.30 19.62 -24.02
CA ALA A 499 -12.28 19.35 -22.97
C ALA A 499 -12.51 20.55 -22.03
N LEU A 500 -11.50 21.41 -21.85
CA LEU A 500 -11.60 22.70 -21.15
C LEU A 500 -12.17 23.82 -22.05
N GLU A 501 -12.59 23.50 -23.26
CA GLU A 501 -13.09 24.44 -24.28
C GLU A 501 -12.11 25.57 -24.68
N ALA A 502 -10.81 25.36 -24.44
CA ALA A 502 -9.72 26.20 -24.91
C ALA A 502 -9.35 25.79 -26.35
N TYR A 503 -10.31 25.92 -27.26
CA TYR A 503 -10.22 25.33 -28.61
C TYR A 503 -9.08 25.89 -29.47
N GLY A 504 -8.71 27.16 -29.27
CA GLY A 504 -7.56 27.78 -29.95
C GLY A 504 -6.24 27.10 -29.59
N ASP A 505 -6.00 26.93 -28.28
CA ASP A 505 -4.79 26.28 -27.77
C ASP A 505 -4.78 24.78 -28.11
N ALA A 506 -5.95 24.13 -28.11
CA ALA A 506 -6.09 22.75 -28.57
C ALA A 506 -5.68 22.57 -30.04
N CYS A 507 -6.03 23.54 -30.92
CA CYS A 507 -5.58 23.52 -32.31
C CYS A 507 -4.06 23.61 -32.43
N THR A 508 -3.43 24.48 -31.64
CA THR A 508 -1.97 24.62 -31.59
C THR A 508 -1.31 23.31 -31.15
N ALA A 509 -1.82 22.69 -30.09
CA ALA A 509 -1.28 21.43 -29.57
C ALA A 509 -1.46 20.26 -30.57
N PHE A 510 -2.62 20.11 -31.22
CA PHE A 510 -2.79 19.11 -32.29
C PHE A 510 -1.89 19.40 -33.51
N GLY A 511 -1.70 20.67 -33.87
CA GLY A 511 -0.75 21.07 -34.90
C GLY A 511 0.66 20.58 -34.57
N LYS A 512 1.08 20.71 -33.31
CA LYS A 512 2.39 20.22 -32.86
C LYS A 512 2.52 18.71 -32.95
N VAL A 513 1.45 17.96 -32.68
CA VAL A 513 1.44 16.50 -32.91
C VAL A 513 1.65 16.19 -34.39
N LEU A 514 1.01 16.92 -35.30
CA LEU A 514 1.14 16.70 -36.75
C LEU A 514 2.48 17.16 -37.33
N GLU A 515 3.15 18.12 -36.70
CA GLU A 515 4.54 18.46 -37.03
C GLU A 515 5.49 17.29 -36.71
N LEU A 516 5.28 16.61 -35.58
CA LEU A 516 6.09 15.48 -35.14
C LEU A 516 5.70 14.16 -35.83
N GLU A 517 4.40 13.95 -36.07
CA GLU A 517 3.80 12.77 -36.70
C GLU A 517 2.79 13.18 -37.79
N PRO A 518 3.25 13.48 -39.03
CA PRO A 518 2.39 14.00 -40.10
C PRO A 518 1.21 13.10 -40.50
N ASN A 519 1.31 11.80 -40.25
CA ASN A 519 0.29 10.80 -40.61
C ASN A 519 -0.63 10.42 -39.44
N ASN A 520 -0.61 11.16 -38.32
CA ASN A 520 -1.44 10.86 -37.16
C ASN A 520 -2.93 11.23 -37.43
N LYS A 521 -3.74 10.20 -37.71
CA LYS A 521 -5.17 10.34 -38.05
C LYS A 521 -6.00 10.89 -36.90
N ASP A 522 -5.67 10.53 -35.66
CA ASP A 522 -6.38 10.99 -34.47
C ASP A 522 -6.14 12.49 -34.24
N ALA A 523 -4.90 12.95 -34.40
CA ALA A 523 -4.55 14.36 -34.30
C ALA A 523 -5.19 15.20 -35.42
N THR A 524 -5.25 14.67 -36.64
CA THR A 524 -5.94 15.32 -37.77
C THR A 524 -7.43 15.51 -37.47
N SER A 525 -8.07 14.46 -36.95
CA SER A 525 -9.49 14.49 -36.58
C SER A 525 -9.75 15.44 -35.41
N GLY A 526 -8.90 15.40 -34.39
CA GLY A 526 -8.95 16.30 -33.23
C GLY A 526 -8.79 17.77 -33.62
N LEU A 527 -7.82 18.09 -34.49
CA LEU A 527 -7.61 19.45 -35.00
C LEU A 527 -8.85 19.98 -35.73
N ASN A 528 -9.46 19.18 -36.60
CA ASN A 528 -10.67 19.57 -37.33
C ASN A 528 -11.85 19.80 -36.37
N MET A 529 -12.02 18.95 -35.36
CA MET A 529 -13.06 19.12 -34.35
C MET A 529 -12.85 20.39 -33.51
N ALA A 530 -11.62 20.63 -33.03
CA ALA A 530 -11.28 21.83 -32.27
C ALA A 530 -11.51 23.11 -33.09
N ARG A 531 -11.17 23.13 -34.39
CA ARG A 531 -11.44 24.28 -35.29
C ARG A 531 -12.94 24.58 -35.42
N MET A 532 -13.74 23.55 -35.66
CA MET A 532 -15.21 23.68 -35.74
C MET A 532 -15.80 24.23 -34.43
N GLN A 533 -15.32 23.76 -33.28
CA GLN A 533 -15.76 24.22 -31.97
C GLN A 533 -15.33 25.66 -31.67
N ALA A 534 -14.10 26.04 -32.03
CA ALA A 534 -13.60 27.42 -31.91
C ALA A 534 -14.45 28.40 -32.72
N GLU A 535 -14.78 28.05 -33.96
CA GLU A 535 -15.61 28.89 -34.83
C GLU A 535 -17.03 29.04 -34.29
N ARG A 536 -17.63 27.93 -33.82
CA ARG A 536 -18.96 27.96 -33.19
C ARG A 536 -18.99 28.89 -31.98
N LYS A 537 -18.00 28.78 -31.08
CA LYS A 537 -17.90 29.62 -29.87
C LYS A 537 -17.72 31.09 -30.22
N ARG A 538 -16.90 31.41 -31.25
CA ARG A 538 -16.74 32.78 -31.77
C ARG A 538 -18.04 33.36 -32.32
N ARG A 539 -18.80 32.58 -33.11
CA ARG A 539 -20.09 33.02 -33.65
C ARG A 539 -21.13 33.26 -32.55
N GLN A 540 -21.16 32.41 -31.53
CA GLN A 540 -22.04 32.59 -30.36
C GLN A 540 -21.69 33.87 -29.58
N ALA A 541 -20.41 34.14 -29.34
CA ALA A 541 -19.97 35.37 -28.68
C ALA A 541 -20.31 36.64 -29.48
N ALA A 542 -20.24 36.57 -30.82
CA ALA A 542 -20.61 37.69 -31.70
C ALA A 542 -22.13 37.94 -31.78
N GLY A 543 -22.96 36.93 -31.50
CA GLY A 543 -24.43 37.00 -31.57
C GLY A 543 -25.14 37.45 -30.28
N GLN A 544 -24.40 37.88 -29.25
CA GLN A 544 -24.94 38.35 -27.96
C GLN A 544 -24.79 39.87 -27.74
N VAL A 545 -24.34 40.62 -28.75
CA VAL A 545 -24.06 42.08 -28.65
C VAL A 545 -25.19 42.96 -29.21
N ASP A 546 -26.34 42.40 -29.61
CA ASP A 546 -27.46 43.20 -30.15
C ASP A 546 -28.77 43.00 -29.37
N LEU A 547 -28.90 43.76 -28.27
CA LEU A 547 -30.16 44.13 -27.65
C LEU A 547 -30.03 45.57 -27.12
N SER A 548 -30.16 46.54 -28.03
CA SER A 548 -30.49 47.94 -27.70
C SER A 548 -31.46 48.50 -28.73
#